data_AF-A0A7C4P2B4-F1
#
_entry.id   AF-A0A7C4P2B4-F1
#
_cell.length_a   1.000
_cell.length_b   1.000
_cell.length_c   1.000
_cell.angle_alpha   90.00
_cell.angle_beta   90.00
_cell.angle_gamma   90.00
#
_symmetry.space_group_name_H-M   'P 1'
#
loop_
_entity.id
_entity.type
_entity.pdbx_description
1 polymer ?
#
loop_
_entity_poly.entity_id
_entity_poly.type
_entity_poly.pdbx_seq_one_letter_code
_entity_poly.pdbx_strand_id
1 'polypeptide(L)'
;MFGLLRKKPVDKLVEVLGREKVSLSLVERKLYSYDATPIPVERALPSAVVFPTCQEDVQKLVKVCYEEEIPIFPRGAGSGLTGGAVPTLEKGVVVSFERMNRFYIDVDNATAVVEPGVITYNFQQEVEKLGLFYPPDPSSFKYSTIGGNIAENAGGPRCLKYGVTREYVLGLTAVIKEGHVLKTGNPVIKDVAGYDLTKLLVGSEGTLGLITSAVLKLIPKPKARATALIIFRELESVGKVVTRIMTSGIFPSALEF
;
A
#
# COMPACT_ATOMS: atom_id res chain seq x y z
N MET A 1 -49.21 11.84 -4.45
CA MET A 1 -47.97 12.45 -3.93
C MET A 1 -46.82 11.54 -4.36
N PHE A 2 -46.22 11.83 -5.51
CA PHE A 2 -45.15 11.02 -6.09
C PHE A 2 -43.94 11.08 -5.15
N GLY A 3 -43.61 9.96 -4.51
CA GLY A 3 -42.34 9.82 -3.80
C GLY A 3 -41.22 9.93 -4.82
N LEU A 4 -40.47 11.04 -4.79
CA LEU A 4 -39.23 11.15 -5.55
C LEU A 4 -38.35 9.96 -5.14
N LEU A 5 -38.13 9.04 -6.08
CA LEU A 5 -37.11 8.00 -5.96
C LEU A 5 -35.77 8.72 -5.80
N ARG A 6 -35.32 8.89 -4.55
CA ARG A 6 -33.98 9.41 -4.25
C ARG A 6 -33.00 8.46 -4.94
N LYS A 7 -32.23 8.96 -5.90
CA LYS A 7 -31.11 8.21 -6.49
C LYS A 7 -30.25 7.67 -5.35
N LYS A 8 -29.78 6.44 -5.46
CA LYS A 8 -28.89 5.89 -4.44
C LYS A 8 -27.62 6.75 -4.42
N PRO A 9 -27.04 7.04 -3.25
CA PRO A 9 -25.81 7.85 -3.17
C PRO A 9 -24.69 7.37 -4.10
N VAL A 10 -24.61 6.06 -4.33
CA VAL A 10 -23.64 5.43 -5.25
C VAL A 10 -23.90 5.73 -6.74
N ASP A 11 -25.13 6.08 -7.13
CA ASP A 11 -25.43 6.47 -8.52
C ASP A 11 -24.65 7.73 -8.92
N LYS A 12 -24.39 8.65 -7.97
CA LYS A 12 -23.55 9.83 -8.20
C LYS A 12 -22.11 9.46 -8.53
N LEU A 13 -21.57 8.39 -7.93
CA LEU A 13 -20.23 7.90 -8.27
C LEU A 13 -20.18 7.42 -9.73
N VAL A 14 -21.22 6.73 -10.20
CA VAL A 14 -21.32 6.29 -11.60
C VAL A 14 -21.40 7.50 -12.53
N GLU A 15 -22.17 8.53 -12.18
CA GLU A 15 -22.31 9.76 -12.97
C GLU A 15 -21.00 10.52 -13.11
N VAL A 16 -20.21 10.61 -12.04
CA VAL A 16 -18.99 11.43 -12.00
C VAL A 16 -17.75 10.68 -12.52
N LEU A 17 -17.66 9.37 -12.30
CA LEU A 17 -16.49 8.56 -12.65
C LEU A 17 -16.68 7.71 -13.91
N GLY A 18 -17.92 7.46 -14.32
CA GLY A 18 -18.25 6.53 -15.39
C GLY A 18 -18.51 5.10 -14.90
N ARG A 19 -19.33 4.36 -15.66
CA ARG A 19 -19.76 3.00 -15.31
C ARG A 19 -18.63 1.97 -15.39
N GLU A 20 -17.61 2.24 -16.19
CA GLU A 20 -16.42 1.42 -16.36
C GLU A 20 -15.50 1.41 -15.13
N LYS A 21 -15.59 2.44 -14.29
CA LYS A 21 -14.80 2.59 -13.06
C LYS A 21 -15.58 2.25 -11.79
N VAL A 22 -16.90 2.09 -11.88
CA VAL A 22 -17.76 1.82 -10.70
C VAL A 22 -18.54 0.55 -10.95
N SER A 23 -18.24 -0.51 -10.20
CA SER A 23 -18.96 -1.77 -10.26
C SER A 23 -20.01 -1.89 -9.17
N LEU A 24 -21.24 -2.18 -9.63
CA LEU A 24 -22.39 -2.51 -8.79
C LEU A 24 -22.69 -4.02 -8.78
N SER A 25 -21.87 -4.82 -9.45
CA SER A 25 -22.15 -6.25 -9.61
C SER A 25 -22.04 -6.97 -8.26
N LEU A 26 -22.97 -7.90 -8.01
CA LEU A 26 -22.95 -8.68 -6.77
C LEU A 26 -21.67 -9.51 -6.64
N VAL A 27 -21.16 -10.03 -7.75
CA VAL A 27 -19.95 -10.85 -7.79
C VAL A 27 -18.75 -10.03 -7.33
N GLU A 28 -18.53 -8.86 -7.93
CA GLU A 28 -17.38 -8.02 -7.61
C GLU A 28 -17.47 -7.48 -6.19
N ARG A 29 -18.65 -7.00 -5.77
CA ARG A 29 -18.88 -6.56 -4.39
C ARG A 29 -18.57 -7.66 -3.36
N LYS A 30 -18.85 -8.94 -3.67
CA LYS A 30 -18.48 -10.08 -2.81
C LYS A 30 -16.99 -10.40 -2.84
N LEU A 31 -16.35 -10.36 -4.00
CA LEU A 31 -14.90 -10.62 -4.13
C LEU A 31 -14.06 -9.57 -3.39
N TYR A 32 -14.56 -8.34 -3.34
CA TYR A 32 -13.91 -7.21 -2.69
C TYR A 32 -14.36 -7.00 -1.23
N SER A 33 -15.22 -7.87 -0.67
CA SER A 33 -15.69 -7.75 0.73
C SER A 33 -14.85 -8.56 1.74
N TYR A 34 -13.70 -9.09 1.35
CA TYR A 34 -12.78 -9.81 2.24
C TYR A 34 -11.32 -9.62 1.82
N ASP A 35 -10.40 -9.82 2.75
CA ASP A 35 -8.96 -9.84 2.50
C ASP A 35 -8.36 -11.17 3.00
N ALA A 36 -7.04 -11.24 3.17
CA ALA A 36 -6.34 -12.45 3.60
C ALA A 36 -6.43 -12.72 5.12
N THR A 37 -7.22 -11.95 5.87
CA THR A 37 -7.40 -12.13 7.31
C THR A 37 -7.89 -13.55 7.63
N PRO A 38 -7.15 -14.33 8.45
CA PRO A 38 -7.40 -15.77 8.62
C PRO A 38 -8.54 -16.08 9.59
N ILE A 39 -9.10 -15.07 10.25
CA ILE A 39 -10.19 -15.20 11.22
C ILE A 39 -11.48 -14.59 10.68
N PRO A 40 -12.66 -15.07 11.11
CA PRO A 40 -13.91 -14.39 10.80
C PRO A 40 -13.91 -12.96 11.33
N VAL A 41 -14.00 -12.00 10.44
CA VAL A 41 -14.21 -10.58 10.75
C VAL A 41 -15.62 -10.18 10.34
N GLU A 42 -16.22 -9.24 11.08
CA GLU A 42 -17.46 -8.61 10.68
C GLU A 42 -17.24 -7.94 9.32
N ARG A 43 -18.05 -8.32 8.33
CA ARG A 43 -17.96 -7.79 6.97
C ARG A 43 -19.34 -7.44 6.46
N ALA A 44 -19.42 -6.30 5.80
CA ALA A 44 -20.58 -5.85 5.07
C ALA A 44 -20.37 -6.05 3.57
N LEU A 45 -21.47 -6.21 2.83
CA LEU A 45 -21.40 -6.14 1.37
C LEU A 45 -21.30 -4.65 0.99
N PRO A 46 -20.17 -4.17 0.42
CA PRO A 46 -20.04 -2.77 0.05
C PRO A 46 -21.10 -2.41 -0.98
N SER A 47 -21.53 -1.16 -1.06
CA SER A 47 -22.51 -0.69 -2.04
C SER A 47 -21.96 -0.65 -3.48
N ALA A 48 -20.64 -0.46 -3.63
CA ALA A 48 -19.93 -0.55 -4.90
C ALA A 48 -18.43 -0.85 -4.71
N VAL A 49 -17.78 -1.21 -5.81
CA VAL A 49 -16.32 -1.24 -5.94
C VAL A 49 -15.92 -0.20 -6.98
N VAL A 50 -14.96 0.66 -6.64
CA VAL A 50 -14.48 1.74 -7.50
C VAL A 50 -13.03 1.47 -7.91
N PHE A 51 -12.73 1.67 -9.18
CA PHE A 51 -11.44 1.42 -9.82
C PHE A 51 -10.89 2.71 -10.44
N PRO A 52 -10.35 3.64 -9.63
CA PRO A 52 -9.71 4.84 -10.15
C PRO A 52 -8.55 4.49 -11.08
N THR A 53 -8.31 5.35 -12.06
CA THR A 53 -7.23 5.20 -13.07
C THR A 53 -6.22 6.34 -13.02
N CYS A 54 -6.50 7.38 -12.25
CA CYS A 54 -5.66 8.55 -12.03
C CYS A 54 -6.06 9.26 -10.72
N GLN A 55 -5.28 10.25 -10.30
CA GLN A 55 -5.53 11.04 -9.09
C GLN A 55 -6.88 11.77 -9.15
N GLU A 56 -7.26 12.30 -10.30
CA GLU A 56 -8.50 13.07 -10.49
C GLU A 56 -9.75 12.20 -10.23
N ASP A 57 -9.71 10.91 -10.56
CA ASP A 57 -10.77 9.97 -10.22
C ASP A 57 -10.91 9.85 -8.70
N VAL A 58 -9.79 9.77 -7.98
CA VAL A 58 -9.76 9.67 -6.51
C VAL A 58 -10.28 10.96 -5.86
N GLN A 59 -9.91 12.13 -6.38
CA GLN A 59 -10.43 13.42 -5.90
C GLN A 59 -11.95 13.49 -6.04
N LYS A 60 -12.47 13.15 -7.22
CA LYS A 60 -13.91 13.12 -7.51
C LYS A 60 -14.66 12.14 -6.61
N LEU A 61 -14.13 10.93 -6.47
CA LEU A 61 -14.66 9.90 -5.59
C LEU A 61 -14.75 10.38 -4.13
N VAL A 62 -13.64 10.89 -3.57
CA VAL A 62 -13.60 11.33 -2.18
C VAL A 62 -14.54 12.51 -1.95
N LYS A 63 -14.63 13.44 -2.91
CA LYS A 63 -15.59 14.55 -2.85
C LYS A 63 -17.03 14.05 -2.76
N VAL A 64 -17.45 13.16 -3.66
CA VAL A 64 -18.81 12.59 -3.64
C VAL A 64 -19.06 11.81 -2.35
N CYS A 65 -18.11 10.98 -1.92
CA CYS A 65 -18.25 10.20 -0.70
C CYS A 65 -18.35 11.08 0.56
N TYR A 66 -17.65 12.21 0.58
CA TYR A 66 -17.73 13.17 1.68
C TYR A 66 -19.07 13.92 1.69
N GLU A 67 -19.54 14.40 0.54
CA GLU A 67 -20.84 15.09 0.39
C GLU A 67 -22.04 14.17 0.73
N GLU A 68 -21.93 12.88 0.43
CA GLU A 68 -23.00 11.89 0.63
C GLU A 68 -22.81 11.01 1.87
N GLU A 69 -21.80 11.29 2.70
CA GLU A 69 -21.48 10.52 3.91
C GLU A 69 -21.33 9.01 3.67
N ILE A 70 -20.68 8.66 2.56
CA ILE A 70 -20.36 7.29 2.14
C ILE A 70 -19.00 6.88 2.72
N PRO A 71 -18.92 5.85 3.57
CA PRO A 71 -17.65 5.32 4.06
C PRO A 71 -16.76 4.79 2.93
N ILE A 72 -15.46 5.03 3.04
CA ILE A 72 -14.47 4.62 2.04
C ILE A 72 -13.56 3.56 2.63
N PHE A 73 -13.41 2.45 1.92
CA PHE A 73 -12.51 1.35 2.27
C PHE A 73 -11.44 1.21 1.18
N PRO A 74 -10.25 1.80 1.34
CA PRO A 74 -9.18 1.67 0.37
C PRO A 74 -8.62 0.25 0.34
N ARG A 75 -8.24 -0.20 -0.85
CA ARG A 75 -7.72 -1.55 -1.06
C ARG A 75 -6.63 -1.56 -2.13
N GLY A 76 -5.50 -2.17 -1.77
CA GLY A 76 -4.50 -2.65 -2.73
C GLY A 76 -4.88 -4.03 -3.27
N ALA A 77 -3.99 -5.01 -3.12
CA ALA A 77 -4.28 -6.41 -3.50
C ALA A 77 -5.18 -7.17 -2.51
N GLY A 78 -5.46 -6.62 -1.32
CA GLY A 78 -6.20 -7.31 -0.27
C GLY A 78 -5.40 -8.44 0.41
N SER A 79 -4.08 -8.30 0.48
CA SER A 79 -3.19 -9.26 1.14
C SER A 79 -2.97 -9.00 2.65
N GLY A 80 -3.66 -8.00 3.21
CA GLY A 80 -3.59 -7.68 4.64
C GLY A 80 -4.18 -8.78 5.50
N LEU A 81 -3.74 -8.87 6.75
CA LEU A 81 -4.14 -9.91 7.71
C LEU A 81 -4.90 -9.37 8.92
N THR A 82 -5.24 -8.08 8.89
CA THR A 82 -5.83 -7.32 10.01
C THR A 82 -7.27 -6.87 9.76
N GLY A 83 -7.81 -7.11 8.56
CA GLY A 83 -9.14 -6.67 8.15
C GLY A 83 -9.21 -5.20 7.69
N GLY A 84 -8.09 -4.49 7.59
CA GLY A 84 -8.06 -3.06 7.25
C GLY A 84 -8.71 -2.71 5.91
N ALA A 85 -8.73 -3.65 4.96
CA ALA A 85 -9.36 -3.47 3.65
C ALA A 85 -10.77 -4.09 3.56
N VAL A 86 -11.33 -4.57 4.67
CA VAL A 86 -12.64 -5.22 4.73
C VAL A 86 -13.72 -4.18 5.05
N PRO A 87 -14.75 -4.03 4.20
CA PRO A 87 -15.88 -3.16 4.50
C PRO A 87 -16.63 -3.64 5.73
N THR A 88 -16.84 -2.77 6.70
CA THR A 88 -17.63 -3.04 7.91
C THR A 88 -19.02 -2.40 7.88
N LEU A 89 -19.29 -1.53 6.90
CA LEU A 89 -20.55 -0.78 6.76
C LEU A 89 -21.19 -1.02 5.39
N GLU A 90 -22.48 -1.38 5.36
CA GLU A 90 -23.21 -1.73 4.12
C GLU A 90 -23.27 -0.57 3.11
N LYS A 91 -23.31 0.67 3.60
CA LYS A 91 -23.29 1.88 2.76
C LYS A 91 -21.91 2.24 2.20
N GLY A 92 -20.85 1.53 2.58
CA GLY A 92 -19.48 1.84 2.18
C GLY A 92 -19.14 1.45 0.75
N VAL A 93 -18.07 2.01 0.22
CA VAL A 93 -17.49 1.64 -1.07
C VAL A 93 -16.07 1.15 -0.90
N VAL A 94 -15.70 0.11 -1.64
CA VAL A 94 -14.30 -0.34 -1.74
C VAL A 94 -13.63 0.41 -2.87
N VAL A 95 -12.42 0.91 -2.64
CA VAL A 95 -11.63 1.64 -3.64
C VAL A 95 -10.40 0.80 -3.96
N SER A 96 -10.45 0.12 -5.10
CA SER A 96 -9.36 -0.74 -5.57
C SER A 96 -8.39 0.05 -6.43
N PHE A 97 -7.15 0.17 -5.98
CA PHE A 97 -6.10 0.90 -6.69
C PHE A 97 -5.43 0.10 -7.80
N GLU A 98 -5.89 -1.12 -8.11
CA GLU A 98 -5.24 -2.03 -9.06
C GLU A 98 -5.03 -1.47 -10.48
N ARG A 99 -5.84 -0.46 -10.87
CA ARG A 99 -5.73 0.21 -12.18
C ARG A 99 -4.82 1.45 -12.18
N MET A 100 -4.30 1.86 -11.02
CA MET A 100 -3.26 2.89 -10.88
C MET A 100 -1.91 2.19 -10.67
N ASN A 101 -1.34 1.65 -11.74
CA ASN A 101 -0.18 0.75 -11.70
C ASN A 101 1.01 1.21 -12.57
N ARG A 102 1.14 2.51 -12.83
CA ARG A 102 2.27 3.10 -13.56
C ARG A 102 3.38 3.53 -12.62
N PHE A 103 4.61 3.60 -13.15
CA PHE A 103 5.74 4.16 -12.45
C PHE A 103 6.81 4.68 -13.41
N TYR A 104 7.70 5.51 -12.88
CA TYR A 104 8.88 6.06 -13.55
C TYR A 104 10.08 5.93 -12.61
N ILE A 105 11.25 5.56 -13.14
CA ILE A 105 12.50 5.40 -12.38
C ILE A 105 13.50 6.46 -12.85
N ASP A 106 14.00 7.25 -11.90
CA ASP A 106 15.10 8.17 -12.09
C ASP A 106 16.39 7.52 -11.59
N VAL A 107 17.19 7.02 -12.53
CA VAL A 107 18.43 6.29 -12.23
C VAL A 107 19.48 7.21 -11.62
N ASP A 108 19.59 8.43 -12.13
CA ASP A 108 20.61 9.40 -11.70
C ASP A 108 20.38 9.84 -10.25
N ASN A 109 19.11 9.97 -9.86
CA ASN A 109 18.73 10.28 -8.48
C ASN A 109 18.52 9.05 -7.60
N ALA A 110 18.61 7.84 -8.15
CA ALA A 110 18.24 6.59 -7.47
C ALA A 110 16.87 6.69 -6.76
N THR A 111 15.87 7.22 -7.48
CA THR A 111 14.49 7.34 -6.99
C THR A 111 13.49 6.80 -7.99
N ALA A 112 12.24 6.62 -7.56
CA ALA A 112 11.13 6.30 -8.45
C ALA A 112 9.87 7.04 -8.03
N VAL A 113 9.04 7.40 -8.99
CA VAL A 113 7.67 7.87 -8.77
C VAL A 113 6.71 6.75 -9.15
N VAL A 114 5.87 6.32 -8.22
CA VAL A 114 5.12 5.06 -8.31
C VAL A 114 3.67 5.26 -7.93
N GLU A 115 2.74 4.75 -8.74
CA GLU A 115 1.31 4.70 -8.41
C GLU A 115 1.02 3.58 -7.39
N PRO A 116 -0.04 3.72 -6.55
CA PRO A 116 -0.29 2.83 -5.41
C PRO A 116 -0.57 1.38 -5.79
N GLY A 117 -1.14 1.10 -6.96
CA GLY A 117 -1.51 -0.23 -7.44
C GLY A 117 -0.36 -1.04 -8.03
N VAL A 118 0.85 -0.48 -8.11
CA VAL A 118 2.02 -1.20 -8.61
C VAL A 118 2.34 -2.40 -7.72
N ILE A 119 2.43 -3.60 -8.30
CA ILE A 119 2.85 -4.81 -7.60
C ILE A 119 4.34 -4.72 -7.25
N THR A 120 4.65 -4.93 -5.97
CA THR A 120 6.00 -4.74 -5.40
C THR A 120 7.05 -5.57 -6.12
N TYR A 121 6.76 -6.85 -6.39
CA TYR A 121 7.65 -7.73 -7.13
C TYR A 121 7.93 -7.22 -8.55
N ASN A 122 6.90 -6.78 -9.28
CA ASN A 122 7.06 -6.30 -10.65
C ASN A 122 7.92 -5.03 -10.68
N PHE A 123 7.69 -4.09 -9.74
CA PHE A 123 8.51 -2.90 -9.58
C PHE A 123 9.98 -3.25 -9.32
N GLN A 124 10.24 -4.17 -8.38
CA GLN A 124 11.59 -4.63 -8.07
C GLN A 124 12.30 -5.23 -9.29
N GLN A 125 11.60 -6.04 -10.10
CA GLN A 125 12.20 -6.63 -11.30
C GLN A 125 12.68 -5.57 -12.29
N GLU A 126 11.92 -4.50 -12.50
CA GLU A 126 12.34 -3.40 -13.38
C GLU A 126 13.47 -2.56 -12.78
N VAL A 127 13.40 -2.25 -11.48
CA VAL A 127 14.47 -1.54 -10.74
C VAL A 127 15.79 -2.30 -10.80
N GLU A 128 15.76 -3.63 -10.65
CA GLU A 128 16.96 -4.47 -10.65
C GLU A 128 17.66 -4.58 -12.01
N LYS A 129 16.94 -4.40 -13.12
CA LYS A 129 17.54 -4.33 -14.47
C LYS A 129 18.44 -3.11 -14.62
N LEU A 130 18.18 -2.06 -13.85
CA LEU A 130 18.93 -0.80 -13.86
C LEU A 130 20.08 -0.80 -12.83
N GLY A 131 20.36 -1.94 -12.19
CA GLY A 131 21.40 -2.04 -11.16
C GLY A 131 21.01 -1.43 -9.81
N LEU A 132 19.74 -1.05 -9.64
CA LEU A 132 19.17 -0.52 -8.40
C LEU A 132 18.36 -1.59 -7.67
N PHE A 133 17.85 -1.25 -6.49
CA PHE A 133 17.18 -2.18 -5.59
C PHE A 133 16.22 -1.45 -4.64
N TYR A 134 14.99 -1.97 -4.51
CA TYR A 134 14.00 -1.55 -3.51
C TYR A 134 13.93 -2.61 -2.38
N PRO A 135 14.46 -2.32 -1.18
CA PRO A 135 14.66 -3.34 -0.13
C PRO A 135 13.43 -3.94 0.56
N PRO A 136 12.29 -3.26 0.75
CA PRO A 136 11.16 -3.86 1.44
C PRO A 136 10.65 -5.16 0.77
N ASP A 137 10.48 -6.24 1.55
CA ASP A 137 9.94 -7.56 1.13
C ASP A 137 8.87 -8.10 2.08
N PRO A 138 7.65 -7.53 2.10
CA PRO A 138 6.54 -8.20 2.77
C PRO A 138 6.43 -9.67 2.36
N SER A 139 5.94 -10.54 3.23
CA SER A 139 5.75 -11.96 2.88
C SER A 139 4.85 -12.16 1.66
N SER A 140 3.97 -11.19 1.39
CA SER A 140 3.09 -11.09 0.21
C SER A 140 3.73 -10.37 -0.99
N PHE A 141 5.04 -10.07 -0.98
CA PHE A 141 5.77 -9.26 -1.96
C PHE A 141 5.47 -9.57 -3.44
N LYS A 142 5.19 -10.83 -3.76
CA LYS A 142 4.83 -11.28 -5.12
C LYS A 142 3.51 -10.70 -5.65
N TYR A 143 2.63 -10.24 -4.77
CA TYR A 143 1.29 -9.76 -5.12
C TYR A 143 0.84 -8.55 -4.29
N SER A 144 1.54 -8.14 -3.24
CA SER A 144 1.24 -6.90 -2.52
C SER A 144 1.57 -5.69 -3.39
N THR A 145 0.77 -4.64 -3.22
CA THR A 145 0.91 -3.37 -3.96
C THR A 145 1.71 -2.35 -3.14
N ILE A 146 2.45 -1.46 -3.80
CA ILE A 146 3.25 -0.41 -3.16
C ILE A 146 2.41 0.46 -2.22
N GLY A 147 1.22 0.89 -2.64
CA GLY A 147 0.32 1.70 -1.81
C GLY A 147 -0.10 0.98 -0.54
N GLY A 148 -0.45 -0.31 -0.64
CA GLY A 148 -0.74 -1.15 0.53
C GLY A 148 0.46 -1.30 1.46
N ASN A 149 1.66 -1.53 0.92
CA ASN A 149 2.87 -1.61 1.75
C ASN A 149 3.13 -0.30 2.50
N ILE A 150 2.88 0.85 1.87
CA ILE A 150 3.04 2.15 2.51
C ILE A 150 1.97 2.36 3.59
N ALA A 151 0.72 2.04 3.29
CA ALA A 151 -0.41 2.18 4.21
C ALA A 151 -0.23 1.33 5.48
N GLU A 152 0.38 0.15 5.36
CA GLU A 152 0.64 -0.79 6.46
C GLU A 152 2.05 -0.64 7.08
N ASN A 153 2.87 0.27 6.55
CA ASN A 153 4.30 0.33 6.84
C ASN A 153 4.98 -1.05 6.80
N ALA A 154 4.75 -1.79 5.71
CA ALA A 154 5.06 -3.20 5.63
C ALA A 154 6.55 -3.48 5.87
N GLY A 155 6.79 -4.47 6.73
CA GLY A 155 8.10 -5.08 6.94
C GLY A 155 8.29 -6.35 6.11
N GLY A 156 9.19 -7.23 6.55
CA GLY A 156 9.63 -8.42 5.82
C GLY A 156 10.93 -8.98 6.40
N PRO A 157 11.39 -10.16 5.93
CA PRO A 157 12.64 -10.75 6.38
C PRO A 157 13.86 -9.84 6.20
N ARG A 158 13.86 -8.96 5.19
CA ARG A 158 14.98 -8.02 4.93
C ARG A 158 15.04 -6.85 5.90
N CYS A 159 14.02 -6.64 6.73
CA CYS A 159 13.93 -5.47 7.61
C CYS A 159 15.04 -5.39 8.64
N LEU A 160 15.63 -6.52 9.01
CA LEU A 160 16.78 -6.57 9.89
C LEU A 160 17.89 -5.64 9.40
N LYS A 161 18.26 -5.74 8.12
CA LYS A 161 19.33 -4.93 7.51
C LYS A 161 18.85 -3.60 6.97
N TYR A 162 17.65 -3.57 6.40
CA TYR A 162 17.22 -2.48 5.52
C TYR A 162 16.14 -1.59 6.13
N GLY A 163 15.55 -1.94 7.27
CA GLY A 163 14.35 -1.27 7.78
C GLY A 163 13.08 -1.69 7.02
N VAL A 164 11.98 -1.01 7.30
CA VAL A 164 10.65 -1.29 6.75
C VAL A 164 10.34 -0.33 5.58
N THR A 165 9.10 -0.36 5.08
CA THR A 165 8.68 0.49 3.96
C THR A 165 8.89 1.98 4.24
N ARG A 166 8.65 2.43 5.47
CA ARG A 166 8.81 3.83 5.90
C ARG A 166 10.16 4.43 5.54
N GLU A 167 11.27 3.69 5.65
CA GLU A 167 12.61 4.20 5.38
C GLU A 167 12.86 4.54 3.89
N TYR A 168 12.03 4.00 2.99
CA TYR A 168 12.16 4.16 1.55
C TYR A 168 11.14 5.11 0.92
N VAL A 169 10.21 5.67 1.71
CA VAL A 169 9.26 6.68 1.24
C VAL A 169 9.85 8.08 1.48
N LEU A 170 10.17 8.79 0.40
CA LEU A 170 10.68 10.16 0.42
C LEU A 170 9.56 11.20 0.38
N GLY A 171 8.45 10.88 -0.31
CA GLY A 171 7.30 11.77 -0.41
C GLY A 171 6.04 11.03 -0.85
N LEU A 172 4.89 11.63 -0.57
CA LEU A 172 3.59 11.07 -0.92
C LEU A 172 2.70 12.16 -1.53
N THR A 173 1.84 11.75 -2.45
CA THR A 173 0.66 12.50 -2.83
C THR A 173 -0.56 11.70 -2.41
N ALA A 174 -1.44 12.32 -1.61
CA ALA A 174 -2.64 11.71 -1.08
C ALA A 174 -3.87 12.61 -1.31
N VAL A 175 -5.02 11.99 -1.49
CA VAL A 175 -6.31 12.68 -1.50
C VAL A 175 -6.93 12.55 -0.11
N ILE A 176 -7.23 13.69 0.50
CA ILE A 176 -7.81 13.81 1.85
C ILE A 176 -9.25 14.33 1.76
N LYS A 177 -9.83 14.73 2.90
CA LYS A 177 -11.21 15.23 3.01
C LYS A 177 -11.61 16.19 1.87
N GLU A 178 -12.86 16.07 1.43
CA GLU A 178 -13.46 16.91 0.37
C GLU A 178 -12.74 16.81 -0.99
N GLY A 179 -11.86 15.82 -1.19
CA GLY A 179 -11.13 15.62 -2.44
C GLY A 179 -9.89 16.51 -2.60
N HIS A 180 -9.40 17.13 -1.52
CA HIS A 180 -8.18 17.94 -1.53
C HIS A 180 -6.94 17.05 -1.72
N VAL A 181 -5.95 17.58 -2.43
CA VAL A 181 -4.67 16.91 -2.65
C VAL A 181 -3.65 17.44 -1.65
N LEU A 182 -3.08 16.53 -0.88
CA LEU A 182 -1.95 16.76 0.02
C LEU A 182 -0.69 16.18 -0.63
N LYS A 183 0.34 17.02 -0.79
CA LYS A 183 1.69 16.59 -1.19
C LYS A 183 2.62 16.73 0.00
N THR A 184 3.42 15.70 0.26
CA THR A 184 4.37 15.65 1.37
C THR A 184 5.73 15.18 0.88
N GLY A 185 6.79 15.66 1.55
CA GLY A 185 8.17 15.32 1.24
C GLY A 185 8.62 15.80 -0.14
N ASN A 186 9.84 15.43 -0.50
CA ASN A 186 10.52 15.84 -1.72
C ASN A 186 11.40 14.69 -2.22
N PRO A 187 11.76 14.64 -3.52
CA PRO A 187 12.65 13.62 -4.09
C PRO A 187 14.13 13.85 -3.69
N VAL A 188 14.40 14.08 -2.41
CA VAL A 188 15.74 14.34 -1.86
C VAL A 188 15.97 13.49 -0.62
N ILE A 189 17.22 13.08 -0.41
CA ILE A 189 17.60 12.22 0.73
C ILE A 189 17.49 12.97 2.06
N LYS A 190 17.79 14.27 2.06
CA LYS A 190 17.73 15.13 3.25
C LYS A 190 16.67 16.19 3.04
N ASP A 191 15.53 16.01 3.70
CA ASP A 191 14.47 16.99 3.80
C ASP A 191 14.20 17.27 5.28
N VAL A 192 14.52 18.49 5.72
CA VAL A 192 14.46 18.90 7.13
C VAL A 192 13.65 20.18 7.33
N ALA A 193 12.85 20.55 6.32
CA ALA A 193 12.01 21.73 6.36
C ALA A 193 10.63 21.39 6.95
N GLY A 194 10.45 21.66 8.25
CA GLY A 194 9.16 21.50 8.93
C GLY A 194 8.88 20.07 9.43
N TYR A 195 7.59 19.75 9.59
CA TYR A 195 7.15 18.43 10.08
C TYR A 195 7.13 17.39 8.97
N ASP A 196 7.54 16.17 9.30
CA ASP A 196 7.51 15.05 8.37
C ASP A 196 6.10 14.43 8.28
N LEU A 197 5.21 15.12 7.55
CA LEU A 197 3.86 14.64 7.27
C LEU A 197 3.84 13.38 6.40
N THR A 198 4.92 13.12 5.64
CA THR A 198 5.05 11.88 4.86
C THR A 198 5.00 10.69 5.81
N LYS A 199 5.79 10.73 6.89
CA LYS A 199 5.84 9.63 7.85
C LYS A 199 4.60 9.50 8.72
N LEU A 200 3.77 10.54 8.83
CA LEU A 200 2.46 10.47 9.45
C LEU A 200 1.47 9.66 8.59
N LEU A 201 1.57 9.75 7.27
CA LEU A 201 0.72 9.00 6.34
C LEU A 201 1.16 7.54 6.16
N VAL A 202 2.47 7.24 6.26
CA VAL A 202 2.96 5.85 6.26
C VAL A 202 2.46 5.13 7.51
N GLY A 203 1.83 3.96 7.34
CA GLY A 203 1.23 3.22 8.46
C GLY A 203 -0.15 3.74 8.89
N SER A 204 -0.76 4.67 8.14
CA SER A 204 -2.09 5.20 8.46
C SER A 204 -3.25 4.27 8.06
N GLU A 205 -2.97 3.16 7.39
CA GLU A 205 -3.96 2.17 6.93
C GLU A 205 -5.08 2.80 6.07
N GLY A 206 -4.80 3.93 5.41
CA GLY A 206 -5.76 4.67 4.59
C GLY A 206 -6.77 5.52 5.37
N THR A 207 -6.64 5.61 6.70
CA THR A 207 -7.56 6.36 7.58
C THR A 207 -7.36 7.87 7.51
N LEU A 208 -6.16 8.33 7.14
CA LEU A 208 -5.81 9.75 7.03
C LEU A 208 -5.89 10.29 5.60
N GLY A 209 -6.00 9.43 4.60
CA GLY A 209 -6.07 9.80 3.19
C GLY A 209 -5.77 8.65 2.24
N LEU A 210 -6.12 8.87 0.97
CA LEU A 210 -5.92 7.91 -0.10
C LEU A 210 -4.64 8.23 -0.88
N ILE A 211 -3.60 7.41 -0.72
CA ILE A 211 -2.33 7.58 -1.43
C ILE A 211 -2.55 7.35 -2.94
N THR A 212 -2.11 8.30 -3.76
CA THR A 212 -2.25 8.28 -5.24
C THR A 212 -0.90 8.28 -5.96
N SER A 213 0.18 8.70 -5.29
CA SER A 213 1.54 8.60 -5.80
C SER A 213 2.54 8.56 -4.64
N ALA A 214 3.65 7.86 -4.81
CA ALA A 214 4.75 7.82 -3.88
C ALA A 214 6.08 8.08 -4.59
N VAL A 215 6.95 8.85 -3.93
CA VAL A 215 8.36 8.98 -4.30
C VAL A 215 9.16 8.03 -3.43
N LEU A 216 9.79 7.04 -4.06
CA LEU A 216 10.55 5.99 -3.39
C LEU A 216 12.05 6.20 -3.57
N LYS A 217 12.80 5.94 -2.50
CA LYS A 217 14.25 5.81 -2.51
C LYS A 217 14.65 4.42 -3.00
N LEU A 218 15.65 4.36 -3.87
CA LEU A 218 16.31 3.13 -4.31
C LEU A 218 17.74 3.10 -3.78
N ILE A 219 18.33 1.91 -3.71
CA ILE A 219 19.74 1.72 -3.33
C ILE A 219 20.45 0.86 -4.39
N PRO A 220 21.80 0.83 -4.42
CA PRO A 220 22.52 -0.07 -5.31
C PRO A 220 22.16 -1.54 -5.08
N LYS A 221 22.01 -2.30 -6.16
CA LYS A 221 21.76 -3.73 -6.10
C LYS A 221 22.95 -4.45 -5.44
N PRO A 222 22.74 -5.29 -4.40
CA PRO A 222 23.81 -6.09 -3.82
C PRO A 222 24.49 -6.97 -4.87
N LYS A 223 25.83 -6.93 -4.93
CA LYS A 223 26.62 -7.68 -5.92
C LYS A 223 26.61 -9.20 -5.71
N ALA A 224 26.35 -9.65 -4.48
CA ALA A 224 26.33 -11.05 -4.11
C ALA A 224 25.32 -11.30 -2.97
N ARG A 225 24.81 -12.53 -2.92
CA ARG A 225 23.94 -13.05 -1.86
C ARG A 225 24.37 -14.47 -1.53
N ALA A 226 24.43 -14.78 -0.24
CA ALA A 226 24.60 -16.14 0.26
C ALA A 226 23.50 -16.43 1.28
N THR A 227 23.07 -17.69 1.35
CA THR A 227 22.07 -18.19 2.31
C THR A 227 22.63 -19.45 2.94
N ALA A 228 22.51 -19.57 4.27
CA ALA A 228 22.91 -20.76 5.02
C ALA A 228 21.71 -21.28 5.83
N LEU A 229 21.60 -22.60 5.94
CA LEU A 229 20.66 -23.29 6.83
C LEU A 229 21.45 -24.04 7.89
N ILE A 230 21.13 -23.81 9.16
CA ILE A 230 21.79 -24.45 10.29
C ILE A 230 20.73 -25.17 11.11
N ILE A 231 20.95 -26.46 11.37
CA ILE A 231 20.01 -27.30 12.13
C ILE A 231 20.55 -27.48 13.54
N PHE A 232 19.68 -27.21 14.53
CA PHE A 232 19.98 -27.36 15.94
C PHE A 232 19.12 -28.46 16.55
N ARG A 233 19.65 -29.15 17.57
CA ARG A 233 18.89 -30.13 18.36
C ARG A 233 18.07 -29.48 19.48
N GLU A 234 18.47 -28.29 19.90
CA GLU A 234 17.92 -27.59 21.07
C GLU A 234 17.66 -26.12 20.72
N LEU A 235 16.51 -25.58 21.16
CA LEU A 235 16.13 -24.19 20.93
C LEU A 235 17.10 -23.20 21.58
N GLU A 236 17.69 -23.55 22.72
CA GLU A 236 18.68 -22.70 23.40
C GLU A 236 19.93 -22.43 22.53
N SER A 237 20.33 -23.42 21.72
CA SER A 237 21.45 -23.28 20.79
C SER A 237 21.17 -22.23 19.70
N VAL A 238 19.92 -22.14 19.25
CA VAL A 238 19.48 -21.13 18.26
C VAL A 238 19.68 -19.72 18.83
N GLY A 239 19.20 -19.46 20.04
CA GLY A 239 19.34 -18.14 20.67
C GLY A 239 20.79 -17.70 20.85
N LYS A 240 21.68 -18.64 21.22
CA LYS A 240 23.13 -18.39 21.34
C LYS A 240 23.75 -18.01 19.99
N VAL A 241 23.38 -18.71 18.92
CA VAL A 241 23.90 -18.42 17.57
C VAL A 241 23.37 -17.10 17.04
N VAL A 242 22.07 -16.82 17.19
CA VAL A 242 21.47 -15.52 16.79
C VAL A 242 22.21 -14.36 17.46
N THR A 243 22.41 -14.46 18.78
CA THR A 243 23.14 -13.43 19.55
C THR A 243 24.58 -13.25 19.04
N ARG A 244 25.29 -14.35 18.78
CA ARG A 244 26.68 -14.32 18.29
C ARG A 244 26.80 -13.74 16.89
N ILE A 245 25.84 -14.02 16.00
CA ILE A 245 25.80 -13.42 14.66
C ILE A 245 25.63 -11.90 14.78
N MET A 246 24.66 -11.46 15.57
CA MET A 246 24.36 -10.03 15.74
C MET A 246 25.53 -9.23 16.35
N THR A 247 26.37 -9.86 17.18
CA THR A 247 27.56 -9.22 17.78
C THR A 247 28.87 -9.47 17.02
N SER A 248 28.84 -10.24 15.92
CA SER A 248 30.04 -10.59 15.15
C SER A 248 30.60 -9.45 14.28
N GLY A 249 29.85 -8.35 14.13
CA GLY A 249 30.13 -7.30 13.14
C GLY A 249 29.63 -7.62 11.73
N ILE A 250 29.15 -8.85 11.48
CA ILE A 250 28.47 -9.23 10.23
C ILE A 250 26.97 -9.05 10.42
N PHE A 251 26.37 -8.11 9.67
CA PHE A 251 24.94 -7.84 9.75
C PHE A 251 24.19 -8.56 8.61
N PRO A 252 23.48 -9.66 8.91
CA PRO A 252 22.80 -10.44 7.88
C PRO A 252 21.63 -9.66 7.28
N SER A 253 21.32 -9.94 6.01
CA SER A 253 20.14 -9.33 5.39
C SER A 253 18.83 -9.89 5.93
N ALA A 254 18.82 -11.15 6.37
CA ALA A 254 17.68 -11.82 6.99
C ALA A 254 18.21 -12.89 7.96
N LEU A 255 17.49 -13.15 9.05
CA LEU A 255 17.81 -14.17 10.05
C LEU A 255 16.51 -14.65 10.70
N GLU A 256 16.11 -15.88 10.36
CA GLU A 256 14.84 -16.50 10.78
C GLU A 256 15.14 -17.80 11.54
N PHE A 257 14.28 -18.18 12.50
CA PHE A 257 14.39 -19.44 13.23
C PHE A 257 13.03 -19.97 13.71
#